data_AF-A0A0M1J256-F1
#
_entry.id   AF-A0A0M1J256-F1
#
_cell.length_a   1.000
_cell.length_b   1.000
_cell.length_c   1.000
_cell.angle_alpha   90.00
_cell.angle_beta   90.00
_cell.angle_gamma   90.00
#
_symmetry.space_group_name_H-M   'P 1'
#
loop_
_entity.id
_entity.type
_entity.pdbx_description
1 polymer ?
#
loop_
_entity_poly.entity_id
_entity_poly.type
_entity_poly.pdbx_seq_one_letter_code
_entity_poly.pdbx_strand_id
1 'polypeptide(L)'
;MTWLLESLLAHYGPQHWWPGDTQFEIMVGAILTQNTSWNNVVPAIAKLKTTNNLTPESILDLNPEVLANWIRPAGYCNIKSHRLHNLCRFIIANG
;
A
#
# COMPACT_ATOMS: atom_id res chain seq x y z
N MET A 1 8.68 31.52 5.68
CA MET A 1 9.16 30.19 6.13
C MET A 1 8.80 29.14 5.08
N THR A 2 9.28 29.34 3.84
CA THR A 2 8.96 28.49 2.68
C THR A 2 10.21 28.15 1.85
N TRP A 3 11.36 28.77 2.16
CA TRP A 3 12.60 28.68 1.38
C TRP A 3 13.05 27.23 1.16
N LEU A 4 12.87 26.36 2.16
CA LEU A 4 13.24 24.94 2.06
C LEU A 4 12.39 24.22 1.01
N LEU A 5 11.07 24.43 1.04
CA LEU A 5 10.15 23.85 0.07
C LEU A 5 10.45 24.38 -1.34
N GLU A 6 10.63 25.70 -1.47
CA GLU A 6 10.92 26.36 -2.75
C GLU A 6 12.25 25.86 -3.35
N SER A 7 13.30 25.71 -2.53
CA SER A 7 14.61 25.24 -2.97
C SER A 7 14.58 23.77 -3.41
N LEU A 8 13.91 22.91 -2.66
CA LEU A 8 13.77 21.49 -3.02
C LEU A 8 12.89 21.34 -4.26
N LEU A 9 11.80 22.09 -4.36
CA LEU A 9 10.92 22.05 -5.53
C LEU A 9 11.62 22.57 -6.79
N ALA A 10 12.42 23.63 -6.69
CA ALA A 10 13.20 24.15 -7.82
C ALA A 10 14.28 23.17 -8.30
N HIS A 11 14.93 22.44 -7.37
CA HIS A 11 15.99 21.49 -7.71
C HIS A 11 15.46 20.17 -8.26
N TYR A 12 14.45 19.58 -7.61
CA TYR A 12 13.96 18.25 -7.96
C TYR A 12 12.74 18.29 -8.91
N GLY A 13 11.96 19.37 -8.90
CA GLY A 13 10.68 19.45 -9.62
C GLY A 13 9.58 18.60 -8.96
N PRO A 14 8.38 18.53 -9.57
CA PRO A 14 7.30 17.66 -9.10
C PRO A 14 7.73 16.19 -9.05
N GLN A 15 7.75 15.59 -7.85
CA GLN A 15 8.33 14.25 -7.65
C GLN A 15 7.33 13.09 -7.84
N HIS A 16 6.02 13.35 -7.82
CA HIS A 16 5.00 12.28 -7.75
C HIS A 16 5.35 11.20 -6.71
N TRP A 17 5.86 11.66 -5.56
CA TRP A 17 6.64 10.87 -4.60
C TRP A 17 5.90 9.66 -3.99
N TRP A 18 4.58 9.62 -4.10
CA TRP A 18 3.76 8.48 -3.71
C TRP A 18 2.81 8.09 -4.85
N PRO A 19 3.12 7.04 -5.63
CA PRO A 19 2.25 6.60 -6.71
C PRO A 19 1.04 5.81 -6.17
N GLY A 20 -0.11 5.97 -6.81
CA GLY A 20 -1.32 5.19 -6.54
C GLY A 20 -2.50 5.72 -7.34
N ASP A 21 -3.25 4.82 -7.97
CA ASP A 21 -4.37 5.21 -8.84
C ASP A 21 -5.62 5.58 -8.03
N THR A 22 -5.71 5.08 -6.79
CA THR A 22 -6.85 5.26 -5.90
C THR A 22 -6.41 5.57 -4.46
N GLN A 23 -7.29 6.21 -3.69
CA GLN A 23 -7.05 6.42 -2.25
C GLN A 23 -6.84 5.09 -1.51
N PHE A 24 -7.55 4.03 -1.89
CA PHE A 24 -7.38 2.71 -1.30
C PHE A 24 -6.00 2.11 -1.59
N GLU A 25 -5.51 2.22 -2.84
CA GLU A 25 -4.15 1.79 -3.20
C GLU A 25 -3.09 2.53 -2.38
N ILE A 26 -3.26 3.83 -2.15
CA ILE A 26 -2.37 4.64 -1.32
C ILE A 26 -2.33 4.10 0.12
N MET A 27 -3.51 3.80 0.71
CA MET A 27 -3.60 3.24 2.07
C MET A 27 -2.96 1.85 2.17
N VAL A 28 -3.20 0.97 1.19
CA VAL A 28 -2.57 -0.35 1.11
C VAL A 28 -1.05 -0.20 1.01
N GLY A 29 -0.57 0.69 0.14
CA GLY A 29 0.85 1.01 0.00
C GLY A 29 1.46 1.47 1.34
N ALA A 30 0.75 2.29 2.11
CA ALA A 30 1.24 2.84 3.37
C ALA A 30 1.41 1.76 4.46
N ILE A 31 0.59 0.71 4.43
CA ILE A 31 0.77 -0.47 5.29
C ILE A 31 1.97 -1.30 4.79
N LEU A 32 2.07 -1.48 3.48
CA LEU A 32 3.09 -2.34 2.88
C LEU A 32 4.51 -1.75 3.00
N THR A 33 4.70 -0.44 3.01
CA THR A 33 6.02 0.22 3.15
C THR A 33 6.62 0.14 4.55
N GLN A 34 5.84 -0.23 5.57
CA GLN A 34 6.34 -0.30 6.95
C GLN A 34 7.48 -1.32 7.06
N ASN A 35 8.67 -0.87 7.49
CA ASN A 35 9.88 -1.68 7.64
C ASN A 35 10.31 -2.42 6.36
N THR A 36 10.15 -1.83 5.18
CA THR A 36 10.65 -2.37 3.91
C THR A 36 10.94 -1.26 2.89
N SER A 37 11.60 -1.58 1.78
CA SER A 37 11.87 -0.63 0.70
C SER A 37 10.69 -0.52 -0.27
N TRP A 38 10.57 0.60 -0.98
CA TRP A 38 9.55 0.75 -2.03
C TRP A 38 9.68 -0.32 -3.14
N ASN A 39 10.91 -0.70 -3.51
CA ASN A 39 11.20 -1.76 -4.47
C ASN A 39 10.58 -3.12 -4.09
N ASN A 40 10.38 -3.36 -2.79
CA ASN A 40 9.72 -4.56 -2.27
C ASN A 40 8.18 -4.43 -2.23
N VAL A 41 7.66 -3.21 -2.17
CA VAL A 41 6.21 -2.94 -2.15
C VAL A 41 5.60 -3.01 -3.54
N VAL A 42 6.29 -2.49 -4.55
CA VAL A 42 5.85 -2.51 -5.96
C VAL A 42 5.38 -3.89 -6.41
N PRO A 43 6.16 -4.99 -6.27
CA PRO A 43 5.70 -6.30 -6.69
C PRO A 43 4.52 -6.84 -5.86
N ALA A 44 4.38 -6.46 -4.59
CA ALA A 44 3.24 -6.85 -3.76
C ALA A 44 1.94 -6.16 -4.21
N ILE A 45 1.99 -4.86 -4.50
CA ILE A 45 0.83 -4.12 -5.06
C ILE A 45 0.50 -4.65 -6.45
N ALA A 46 1.50 -4.85 -7.31
CA ALA A 46 1.29 -5.41 -8.64
C ALA A 46 0.62 -6.79 -8.57
N LYS A 47 0.99 -7.63 -7.59
CA LYS A 47 0.33 -8.92 -7.37
C LYS A 47 -1.16 -8.75 -7.05
N LEU A 48 -1.51 -7.86 -6.12
CA LEU A 48 -2.91 -7.57 -5.78
C LEU A 48 -3.72 -7.03 -6.97
N LYS A 49 -3.12 -6.16 -7.79
CA LYS A 49 -3.77 -5.60 -8.99
C LYS A 49 -3.99 -6.67 -10.05
N THR A 50 -2.97 -7.45 -10.36
CA THR A 50 -3.02 -8.50 -11.40
C THR A 50 -3.97 -9.65 -11.05
N THR A 51 -4.22 -9.90 -9.77
CA THR A 51 -5.23 -10.87 -9.32
C THR A 51 -6.61 -10.26 -9.12
N ASN A 52 -6.78 -8.96 -9.36
CA ASN A 52 -8.02 -8.21 -9.15
C ASN A 52 -8.50 -8.22 -7.69
N ASN A 53 -7.57 -8.20 -6.74
CA ASN A 53 -7.83 -8.19 -5.29
C ASN A 53 -7.33 -6.92 -4.60
N LEU A 54 -7.37 -5.77 -5.29
CA LEU A 54 -7.06 -4.47 -4.70
C LEU A 54 -8.34 -3.69 -4.39
N THR A 55 -9.27 -4.32 -3.68
CA THR A 55 -10.45 -3.65 -3.09
C THR A 55 -10.67 -4.13 -1.65
N PRO A 56 -11.38 -3.37 -0.79
CA PRO A 56 -11.67 -3.81 0.57
C PRO A 56 -12.37 -5.18 0.63
N GLU A 57 -13.38 -5.40 -0.20
CA GLU A 57 -14.18 -6.63 -0.23
C GLU A 57 -13.33 -7.82 -0.65
N SER A 58 -12.60 -7.67 -1.77
CA SER A 58 -11.78 -8.73 -2.32
C SER A 58 -10.61 -9.12 -1.42
N ILE A 59 -10.10 -8.19 -0.60
CA ILE A 59 -9.07 -8.50 0.41
C ILE A 59 -9.69 -9.24 1.60
N LEU A 60 -10.89 -8.88 2.06
CA LEU A 60 -11.54 -9.57 3.18
C LEU A 60 -11.94 -11.01 2.85
N ASP A 61 -12.28 -11.29 1.59
CA ASP A 61 -12.63 -12.63 1.11
C ASP A 61 -11.40 -13.55 0.97
N LEU A 62 -10.18 -13.01 0.95
CA LEU A 62 -8.97 -13.81 0.88
C LEU A 62 -8.67 -14.48 2.22
N ASN A 63 -8.16 -15.71 2.15
CA ASN A 63 -7.51 -16.33 3.30
C ASN A 63 -6.26 -15.48 3.68
N PRO A 64 -6.08 -15.09 4.96
CA PRO A 64 -4.94 -14.30 5.40
C PRO A 64 -3.57 -14.87 5.02
N GLU A 65 -3.43 -16.19 4.92
CA GLU A 65 -2.19 -16.86 4.49
C GLU A 65 -1.94 -16.68 2.99
N VAL A 66 -2.99 -16.71 2.16
CA VAL A 66 -2.90 -16.43 0.71
C VAL A 66 -2.48 -14.99 0.51
N LEU A 67 -3.11 -14.06 1.23
CA LEU A 67 -2.74 -12.64 1.19
C LEU A 67 -1.30 -12.43 1.64
N ALA A 68 -0.89 -13.05 2.76
CA ALA A 68 0.49 -12.97 3.26
C ALA A 68 1.51 -13.49 2.25
N ASN A 69 1.18 -14.56 1.50
CA ASN A 69 2.03 -15.07 0.44
C ASN A 69 2.17 -14.10 -0.73
N TRP A 70 1.10 -13.40 -1.12
CA TRP A 70 1.13 -12.43 -2.21
C TRP A 70 1.93 -11.18 -1.86
N ILE A 71 1.84 -10.73 -0.61
CA ILE A 71 2.58 -9.56 -0.13
C ILE A 71 3.95 -9.90 0.48
N ARG A 72 4.42 -11.15 0.34
CA ARG A 72 5.69 -11.63 0.92
C ARG A 72 6.90 -10.73 0.60
N PRO A 73 7.07 -10.18 -0.63
CA PRO A 73 8.18 -9.28 -0.92
C PRO A 73 8.26 -8.08 0.04
N ALA A 74 7.13 -7.59 0.54
CA ALA A 74 7.07 -6.45 1.45
C ALA A 74 7.56 -6.77 2.87
N GLY A 75 7.88 -8.02 3.23
CA GLY A 75 8.36 -8.39 4.57
C GLY A 75 7.29 -8.24 5.67
N TYR A 76 7.49 -8.90 6.82
CA TYR A 76 6.50 -8.98 7.91
C TYR A 76 5.06 -9.30 7.42
N CYS A 77 4.95 -10.17 6.40
CA CYS A 77 3.73 -10.35 5.62
C CYS A 77 2.54 -10.87 6.45
N ASN A 78 2.78 -11.70 7.47
CA ASN A 78 1.72 -12.16 8.36
C ASN A 78 1.05 -10.99 9.10
N ILE A 79 1.85 -10.10 9.71
CA ILE A 79 1.34 -8.93 10.42
C ILE A 79 0.65 -7.97 9.44
N LYS A 80 1.24 -7.74 8.28
CA LYS A 80 0.67 -6.86 7.25
C LYS A 80 -0.64 -7.39 6.69
N SER A 81 -0.77 -8.70 6.49
CA SER A 81 -2.02 -9.35 6.08
C SER A 81 -3.14 -9.06 7.08
N HIS A 82 -2.88 -9.25 8.38
CA HIS A 82 -3.86 -8.91 9.41
C HIS A 82 -4.20 -7.41 9.45
N ARG A 83 -3.21 -6.52 9.28
CA ARG A 83 -3.42 -5.07 9.22
C ARG A 83 -4.27 -4.67 8.01
N LEU A 84 -4.06 -5.28 6.86
CA LEU A 84 -4.89 -5.06 5.67
C LEU A 84 -6.33 -5.50 5.90
N HIS A 85 -6.57 -6.68 6.49
CA HIS A 85 -7.93 -7.08 6.85
C HIS A 85 -8.58 -6.11 7.86
N ASN A 86 -7.83 -5.61 8.85
CA ASN A 86 -8.35 -4.63 9.79
C ASN A 86 -8.71 -3.30 9.10
N LEU A 87 -7.85 -2.81 8.21
CA LEU A 87 -8.14 -1.63 7.41
C LEU A 87 -9.40 -1.82 6.56
N CYS A 88 -9.52 -2.96 5.87
CA CYS A 88 -10.67 -3.24 5.01
C CYS A 88 -11.97 -3.36 5.81
N ARG A 89 -11.94 -4.02 6.98
CA ARG A 89 -13.08 -4.03 7.92
C ARG A 89 -13.50 -2.63 8.33
N PHE A 90 -12.54 -1.77 8.67
CA PHE A 90 -12.82 -0.40 9.05
C PHE A 90 -13.45 0.40 7.91
N ILE A 91 -12.90 0.30 6.69
CA ILE A 91 -13.41 1.00 5.50
C ILE A 91 -14.84 0.56 5.18
N ILE A 92 -15.13 -0.75 5.17
CA ILE A 92 -16.50 -1.22 4.89
C ILE A 92 -17.49 -0.77 5.96
N ALA A 93 -17.06 -0.71 7.22
CA ALA A 93 -17.94 -0.33 8.32
C ALA A 93 -18.19 1.20 8.42
N ASN A 94 -17.34 2.04 7.82
CA ASN A 94 -17.37 3.50 8.01
C ASN A 94 -17.26 4.31 6.71
N GLY A 95 -17.24 3.63 5.55
CA GLY A 95 -17.09 4.21 4.22
C GLY A 95 -18.42 4.46 3.52
#